data_AF-A0A4Y2W081-F1
#
_entry.id   AF-A0A4Y2W081-F1
#
_cell.length_a   1.000
_cell.length_b   1.000
_cell.length_c   1.000
_cell.angle_alpha   90.00
_cell.angle_beta   90.00
_cell.angle_gamma   90.00
#
_symmetry.space_group_name_H-M   'P 1'
#
loop_
_entity.id
_entity.type
_entity.pdbx_description
1 polymer ?
#
loop_
_entity_poly.entity_id
_entity_poly.type
_entity_poly.pdbx_seq_one_letter_code
_entity_poly.pdbx_strand_id
1 'polypeptide(L)'
;KVTPKNKKIAVIGAGFFGLVSLAALEEEGGFDPIRFEKTDKPGGTWCYREKSEDGVGSTMPSTIINHSKELGALSTFPPKKESNNFMRHHEIYECIMD
;
A
#
# COMPACT_ATOMS: atom_id res chain seq x y z
N LYS A 1 23.70 -7.88 22.43
CA LYS A 1 22.37 -7.43 22.91
C LYS A 1 21.36 -8.46 22.44
N VAL A 2 20.66 -9.15 23.36
CA VAL A 2 19.59 -10.10 23.00
C VAL A 2 18.43 -9.27 22.48
N THR A 3 18.11 -9.39 21.20
CA THR A 3 16.91 -8.76 20.61
C THR A 3 15.70 -9.43 21.26
N PRO A 4 14.82 -8.69 21.96
CA PRO A 4 13.62 -9.29 22.52
C PRO A 4 12.79 -9.90 21.39
N LYS A 5 12.38 -11.17 21.54
CA LYS A 5 11.42 -11.81 20.65
C LYS A 5 10.15 -10.97 20.61
N ASN A 6 9.62 -10.73 19.40
CA ASN A 6 8.35 -10.07 19.13
C ASN A 6 8.30 -8.60 19.58
N LYS A 7 9.22 -7.78 19.06
CA LYS A 7 9.09 -6.32 19.22
C LYS A 7 7.81 -5.84 18.56
N LYS A 8 7.02 -5.05 19.29
CA LYS A 8 5.83 -4.37 18.75
C LYS A 8 6.23 -3.23 17.84
N ILE A 9 5.76 -3.25 16.60
CA ILE A 9 6.08 -2.22 15.60
C ILE A 9 4.77 -1.56 15.17
N ALA A 10 4.62 -0.26 15.44
CA ALA A 10 3.48 0.50 14.96
C ALA A 10 3.72 0.94 13.51
N VAL A 11 2.84 0.54 12.60
CA VAL A 11 2.79 1.02 11.21
C VAL A 11 1.63 1.99 11.09
N ILE A 12 1.94 3.26 10.80
CA ILE A 12 0.96 4.34 10.70
C ILE A 12 0.61 4.57 9.22
N GLY A 13 -0.65 4.34 8.88
CA GLY A 13 -1.18 4.34 7.53
C GLY A 13 -1.13 2.95 6.89
N ALA A 14 -2.21 2.59 6.21
CA ALA A 14 -2.38 1.38 5.41
C ALA A 14 -2.52 1.71 3.91
N GLY A 15 -1.83 2.75 3.45
CA GLY A 15 -1.58 2.99 2.02
C GLY A 15 -0.51 2.05 1.46
N PHE A 16 -0.07 2.29 0.22
CA PHE A 16 0.93 1.47 -0.49
C PHE A 16 2.14 1.10 0.40
N PHE A 17 2.87 2.09 0.91
CA PHE A 17 4.07 1.86 1.71
C PHE A 17 3.78 1.29 3.11
N GLY A 18 2.61 1.56 3.67
CA GLY A 18 2.19 0.98 4.95
C GLY A 18 2.00 -0.54 4.82
N LEU A 19 1.32 -0.97 3.77
CA LEU A 19 1.13 -2.40 3.47
C LEU A 19 2.45 -3.10 3.13
N VAL A 20 3.32 -2.46 2.33
CA VAL A 20 4.67 -3.00 2.05
C VAL A 20 5.49 -3.16 3.32
N SER A 21 5.40 -2.19 4.24
CA SER A 21 6.10 -2.28 5.52
C SER A 21 5.58 -3.42 6.39
N LEU A 22 4.26 -3.65 6.41
CA LEU A 22 3.66 -4.79 7.10
C LEU A 22 4.13 -6.11 6.49
N ALA A 23 4.08 -6.24 5.17
CA ALA A 23 4.53 -7.44 4.46
C ALA A 23 6.02 -7.73 4.75
N ALA A 24 6.88 -6.72 4.71
CA ALA A 24 8.30 -6.88 5.02
C ALA A 24 8.57 -7.28 6.48
N LEU A 25 7.82 -6.72 7.43
CA LEU A 25 7.93 -7.08 8.85
C LEU A 25 7.46 -8.52 9.12
N GLU A 26 6.43 -8.96 8.39
CA GLU A 26 5.92 -10.32 8.46
C GLU A 26 6.89 -11.33 7.82
N GLU A 27 7.46 -10.99 6.66
CA GLU A 27 8.46 -11.80 5.96
C GLU A 27 9.76 -11.99 6.77
N GLU A 28 10.29 -10.92 7.36
CA GLU A 28 11.48 -10.97 8.22
C GLU A 28 11.24 -11.81 9.49
N GLY A 29 10.00 -11.80 10.00
CA GLY A 29 9.60 -12.52 11.20
C GLY A 29 10.19 -11.96 12.51
N GLY A 30 9.69 -12.45 13.64
CA GLY A 30 10.16 -12.04 14.97
C GLY A 30 9.71 -10.64 15.44
N PHE A 31 8.79 -10.01 14.70
CA PHE A 31 8.11 -8.77 15.05
C PHE A 31 6.60 -9.01 15.30
N ASP A 32 5.98 -8.08 16.03
CA ASP A 32 4.52 -8.00 16.25
C ASP A 32 4.02 -6.68 15.63
N PRO A 33 3.77 -6.65 14.30
CA PRO A 33 3.35 -5.43 13.62
C PRO A 33 1.90 -5.07 13.94
N ILE A 34 1.67 -3.81 14.31
CA ILE A 34 0.35 -3.25 14.61
C ILE A 34 0.06 -2.15 13.59
N ARG A 35 -0.98 -2.37 12.80
CA ARG A 35 -1.45 -1.43 11.77
C ARG A 35 -2.45 -0.44 12.34
N PHE A 36 -2.22 0.84 12.09
CA PHE A 36 -3.18 1.91 12.35
C PHE A 36 -3.52 2.61 11.03
N GLU A 37 -4.78 2.56 10.61
CA GLU A 37 -5.29 3.28 9.44
C GLU A 37 -6.37 4.25 9.90
N LYS A 38 -6.35 5.47 9.37
CA LYS A 38 -7.32 6.51 9.74
C LYS A 38 -8.70 6.21 9.17
N THR A 39 -8.73 5.66 7.96
CA THR A 39 -9.94 5.39 7.19
C THR A 39 -10.48 3.98 7.41
N ASP A 40 -11.67 3.70 6.89
CA ASP A 40 -12.34 2.39 6.98
C ASP A 40 -11.71 1.34 6.04
N LYS A 41 -11.00 1.78 5.01
CA LYS A 41 -10.39 0.94 3.98
C LYS A 41 -8.90 1.26 3.78
N PRO A 42 -8.05 0.24 3.62
CA PRO A 42 -6.66 0.45 3.22
C PRO A 42 -6.55 1.01 1.79
N GLY A 43 -5.34 1.31 1.34
CA GLY A 43 -5.04 1.80 -0.01
C GLY A 43 -4.73 3.29 -0.08
N GLY A 44 -5.08 4.06 0.96
CA GLY A 44 -4.74 5.47 1.09
C GLY A 44 -5.18 6.28 -0.14
N THR A 45 -4.22 6.90 -0.82
CA THR A 45 -4.39 7.71 -2.04
C THR A 45 -5.07 6.95 -3.19
N TRP A 46 -4.82 5.64 -3.31
CA TRP A 46 -5.33 4.83 -4.42
C TRP A 46 -6.75 4.31 -4.16
N CYS A 47 -7.20 4.32 -2.89
CA CYS A 47 -8.59 4.10 -2.55
C CYS A 47 -9.39 5.38 -2.87
N TYR A 48 -9.97 5.43 -4.06
CA TYR A 48 -10.74 6.59 -4.51
C TYR A 48 -11.97 6.83 -3.63
N ARG A 49 -12.21 8.10 -3.31
CA ARG A 49 -13.38 8.59 -2.57
C ARG A 49 -13.92 9.82 -3.29
N GLU A 50 -15.24 9.92 -3.41
CA GLU A 50 -15.91 11.08 -4.03
C GLU A 50 -15.65 12.38 -3.25
N LYS A 51 -15.57 12.28 -1.92
CA LYS A 51 -15.27 13.40 -1.02
C LYS A 51 -13.89 13.20 -0.42
N SER A 52 -13.09 14.26 -0.43
CA SER A 52 -11.81 14.28 0.28
C SER A 52 -12.02 14.23 1.79
N GLU A 53 -11.08 13.59 2.47
CA GLU A 53 -11.01 13.54 3.93
C GLU A 53 -9.72 14.23 4.36
N ASP A 54 -9.80 15.07 5.40
CA ASP A 54 -8.64 15.77 5.92
C ASP A 54 -7.54 14.78 6.35
N GLY A 55 -6.28 15.07 6.05
CA GLY A 55 -5.16 14.18 6.36
C GLY A 55 -5.11 12.85 5.58
N VAL A 56 -5.94 12.66 4.55
CA VAL A 56 -5.91 11.49 3.65
C VAL A 56 -5.62 11.95 2.22
N GLY A 57 -4.70 11.26 1.53
CA GLY A 57 -4.44 11.54 0.12
C GLY A 57 -5.68 11.33 -0.74
N SER A 58 -5.99 12.30 -1.60
CA SER A 58 -7.13 12.25 -2.53
C SER A 58 -6.65 12.14 -3.97
N THR A 59 -7.40 11.43 -4.80
CA THR A 59 -7.16 11.29 -6.25
C THR A 59 -8.40 11.66 -7.04
N MET A 60 -8.20 12.01 -8.31
CA MET A 60 -9.31 12.27 -9.24
C MET A 60 -9.79 10.93 -9.83
N PRO A 61 -11.07 10.80 -10.21
CA PRO A 61 -11.59 9.57 -10.81
C PRO A 61 -10.95 9.25 -12.17
N SER A 62 -10.32 10.24 -12.81
CA SER A 62 -9.59 10.07 -14.08
C SER A 62 -8.08 9.92 -13.91
N THR A 63 -7.57 9.77 -12.68
CA THR A 63 -6.13 9.68 -12.42
C THR A 63 -5.55 8.41 -13.05
N ILE A 64 -4.49 8.61 -13.85
CA ILE A 64 -3.62 7.56 -14.40
C ILE A 64 -2.22 7.79 -13.81
N ILE A 65 -1.57 6.72 -13.38
CA ILE A 65 -0.22 6.80 -12.84
C ILE A 65 0.78 7.20 -13.92
N ASN A 66 1.80 7.99 -13.55
CA ASN A 66 2.74 8.61 -14.48
C ASN A 66 3.99 7.77 -14.78
N HIS A 67 4.09 6.57 -14.21
CA HIS A 67 5.20 5.65 -14.42
C HIS A 67 4.69 4.28 -14.87
N SER A 68 5.56 3.53 -15.56
CA SER A 68 5.22 2.18 -16.03
C SER A 68 5.03 1.22 -14.85
N LYS A 69 4.12 0.25 -14.99
CA LYS A 69 3.92 -0.85 -14.03
C LYS A 69 5.21 -1.58 -13.70
N GLU A 70 6.12 -1.71 -14.66
CA GLU A 70 7.41 -2.40 -14.48
C GLU A 70 8.40 -1.56 -13.64
N LEU A 71 8.27 -0.23 -13.70
CA LEU A 71 9.12 0.68 -12.92
C LEU A 71 8.58 0.91 -11.51
N GLY A 72 7.26 0.80 -11.33
CA GLY A 72 6.59 0.93 -10.04
C GLY A 72 6.37 -0.38 -9.29
N ALA A 73 6.75 -1.52 -9.88
CA ALA A 73 6.53 -2.84 -9.31
C ALA A 73 7.27 -3.04 -7.98
N LEU A 74 6.64 -3.75 -7.05
CA LEU A 74 7.35 -4.31 -5.91
C LEU A 74 8.21 -5.49 -6.38
N SER A 75 9.42 -5.60 -5.86
CA SER A 75 10.38 -6.63 -6.28
C SER A 75 9.87 -8.06 -6.13
N THR A 76 9.05 -8.32 -5.11
CA THR A 76 8.45 -9.62 -4.82
C THR A 76 7.00 -9.75 -5.26
N PHE A 77 6.37 -8.64 -5.68
CA PHE A 77 4.95 -8.57 -6.05
C PHE A 77 4.76 -7.72 -7.32
N PRO A 78 5.10 -8.27 -8.49
CA PRO A 78 4.92 -7.57 -9.75
C PRO A 78 3.42 -7.49 -10.12
N PRO A 79 2.96 -6.37 -10.74
CA PRO A 79 1.63 -6.28 -11.29
C PRO A 79 1.36 -7.37 -12.33
N LYS A 80 0.09 -7.78 -12.51
CA LYS A 80 -0.29 -8.80 -13.50
C LYS A 80 0.17 -8.42 -14.91
N LYS A 81 0.54 -9.42 -15.71
CA LYS A 81 1.05 -9.22 -17.07
C LYS A 81 0.04 -8.51 -17.97
N GLU A 82 -1.25 -8.74 -17.74
CA GLU A 82 -2.37 -8.20 -18.49
C GLU A 82 -2.70 -6.75 -18.09
N SER A 83 -2.18 -6.26 -16.96
CA SER A 83 -2.41 -4.89 -16.48
C SER A 83 -1.84 -3.86 -17.47
N ASN A 84 -2.48 -2.69 -17.54
CA ASN A 84 -1.98 -1.58 -18.34
C ASN A 84 -0.59 -1.12 -17.88
N ASN A 85 0.28 -0.72 -18.81
CA ASN A 85 1.59 -0.16 -18.46
C ASN A 85 1.45 1.10 -17.60
N PHE A 86 0.48 1.95 -17.91
CA PHE A 86 0.11 3.11 -17.09
C PHE A 86 -1.28 2.87 -16.54
N MET A 87 -1.33 2.36 -15.31
CA MET A 87 -2.55 1.94 -14.63
C MET A 87 -3.39 3.15 -14.18
N ARG A 88 -4.72 3.01 -14.27
CA ARG A 88 -5.68 3.89 -13.59
C ARG A 88 -5.63 3.68 -12.08
N HIS A 89 -6.10 4.67 -11.33
CA HIS A 89 -6.08 4.61 -9.86
C HIS A 89 -6.75 3.34 -9.28
N HIS A 90 -7.82 2.83 -9.91
CA HIS A 90 -8.52 1.63 -9.44
C HIS A 90 -7.74 0.34 -9.74
N GLU A 91 -7.02 0.28 -10.87
CA GLU A 91 -6.13 -0.85 -11.18
C GLU A 91 -4.94 -0.89 -10.21
N ILE A 92 -4.40 0.28 -9.82
CA ILE A 92 -3.38 0.36 -8.76
C ILE A 92 -3.96 -0.12 -7.43
N TYR A 93 -5.15 0.33 -7.07
CA TYR A 93 -5.80 -0.09 -5.84
C TYR A 93 -5.99 -1.61 -5.80
N GLU A 94 -6.49 -2.21 -6.88
CA GLU A 94 -6.63 -3.67 -7.01
C GLU A 94 -5.27 -4.37 -6.86
N CYS A 95 -4.23 -3.89 -7.56
CA CYS A 95 -2.88 -4.46 -7.46
C CYS A 95 -2.29 -4.42 -6.04
N ILE A 96 -2.69 -3.48 -5.20
CA ILE A 96 -2.21 -3.35 -3.82
C ILE A 96 -3.00 -4.28 -2.87
N MET A 97 -4.24 -4.60 -3.21
CA MET A 97 -5.13 -5.40 -2.38
C MET A 97 -5.12 -6.89 -2.71
N ASP A 98 -4.58 -7.26 -3.88
CA ASP A 98 -4.28 -8.63 -4.29
C ASP A 98 -3.12 -9.22 -3.48
#